data_AF-A0A7L2IRP9-F1
#
_entry.id   AF-A0A7L2IRP9-F1
#
_cell.length_a   1.000
_cell.length_b   1.000
_cell.length_c   1.000
_cell.angle_alpha   90.00
_cell.angle_beta   90.00
_cell.angle_gamma   90.00
#
_symmetry.space_group_name_H-M   'P 1'
#
loop_
_entity.id
_entity.type
_entity.pdbx_description
1 polymer ?
#
loop_
_entity_poly.entity_id
_entity_poly.type
_entity_poly.pdbx_seq_one_letter_code
_entity_poly.pdbx_strand_id
1 'polypeptide(L)' 'LYQVPRNQTKLTIMLEKLGMNYDGRPHSGLDDSKNIARIAVRIMHAGQLMTVSSLAPLEGAPAPQMPRYRN' A
#
# COMPACT_ATOMS: atom_id res chain seq x y z
N LEU A 1 -2.44 7.29 -15.20
CA LEU A 1 -2.84 7.54 -13.79
C LEU A 1 -4.06 6.67 -13.48
N TYR A 2 -3.98 5.78 -12.49
CA TYR A 2 -5.15 4.98 -12.07
C TYR A 2 -6.11 5.88 -11.29
N GLN A 3 -6.99 6.61 -11.98
CA GLN A 3 -8.12 7.31 -11.36
C GLN A 3 -9.29 6.35 -11.32
N VAL A 4 -9.58 5.82 -10.13
CA VAL A 4 -10.67 4.86 -9.92
C VAL A 4 -11.50 5.32 -8.73
N PRO A 5 -12.84 5.13 -8.73
CA PRO A 5 -13.66 5.44 -7.56
C PRO A 5 -13.26 4.56 -6.36
N ARG A 6 -13.48 5.05 -5.12
CA ARG A 6 -13.06 4.36 -3.88
C ARG A 6 -13.63 2.94 -3.74
N ASN A 7 -14.79 2.66 -4.32
CA ASN A 7 -15.36 1.30 -4.31
C ASN A 7 -14.52 0.29 -5.12
N GLN A 8 -13.58 0.75 -5.96
CA GLN A 8 -12.64 -0.05 -6.76
C GLN A 8 -11.24 -0.13 -6.16
N THR A 9 -11.02 0.34 -4.92
CA THR A 9 -9.73 0.24 -4.22
C THR A 9 -9.70 -0.88 -3.17
N LYS A 10 -10.56 -1.89 -3.30
CA LYS A 10 -10.47 -3.12 -2.49
C LYS A 10 -9.25 -3.93 -2.93
N LEU A 11 -8.56 -4.60 -2.00
CA LEU A 11 -7.33 -5.34 -2.28
C LEU A 11 -7.45 -6.31 -3.47
N THR A 12 -8.51 -7.13 -3.50
CA THR A 12 -8.75 -8.08 -4.59
C THR A 12 -8.98 -7.39 -5.94
N ILE A 13 -9.74 -6.29 -5.96
CA ILE A 13 -10.00 -5.49 -7.18
C ILE A 13 -8.70 -4.84 -7.66
N MET A 14 -7.87 -4.33 -6.74
CA MET A 14 -6.60 -3.72 -7.10
C MET A 14 -5.64 -4.74 -7.73
N LEU A 15 -5.56 -5.95 -7.17
CA LEU A 15 -4.79 -7.05 -7.75
C LEU A 15 -5.30 -7.40 -9.15
N GLU A 16 -6.60 -7.61 -9.30
CA GLU A 16 -7.25 -7.93 -10.58
C GLU A 16 -6.93 -6.88 -11.65
N LYS A 17 -7.10 -5.59 -11.32
CA LYS A 17 -6.78 -4.48 -12.23
C LYS A 17 -5.31 -4.38 -12.62
N LEU A 18 -4.41 -4.89 -11.78
CA LEU A 18 -2.98 -4.96 -12.06
C LEU A 18 -2.59 -6.27 -12.76
N GLY A 19 -3.54 -7.15 -13.08
CA GLY A 19 -3.30 -8.46 -13.68
C GLY A 19 -2.62 -9.45 -12.71
N MET A 20 -2.88 -9.30 -11.41
CA MET A 20 -2.29 -10.09 -10.33
C MET A 20 -3.36 -10.91 -9.63
N ASN A 21 -2.96 -12.05 -9.06
CA ASN A 21 -3.81 -12.89 -8.21
C ASN A 21 -3.51 -12.67 -6.73
N TYR A 22 -4.50 -12.97 -5.89
CA TYR A 22 -4.30 -13.01 -4.45
C TYR A 22 -3.50 -14.25 -4.05
N ASP A 23 -2.41 -14.05 -3.30
CA ASP A 23 -1.59 -15.14 -2.78
C ASP A 23 -1.92 -15.37 -1.28
N GLY A 24 -2.19 -16.62 -0.88
CA GLY A 24 -2.40 -16.99 0.52
C GLY A 24 -3.87 -17.03 0.96
N ARG A 25 -4.12 -16.83 2.26
CA ARG A 25 -5.48 -16.90 2.84
C ARG A 25 -6.08 -15.50 3.03
N PRO A 26 -7.23 -15.19 2.41
CA PRO A 26 -7.94 -13.93 2.66
C PRO A 26 -8.17 -13.66 4.14
N HIS A 27 -8.03 -12.40 4.55
CA HIS A 27 -8.16 -11.94 5.94
C HIS A 27 -7.06 -12.45 6.89
N SER A 28 -6.00 -13.06 6.38
CA SER A 28 -4.74 -13.25 7.10
C SER A 28 -3.92 -11.97 7.00
N GLY A 29 -3.66 -11.29 8.13
CA GLY A 29 -2.94 -10.01 8.13
C GLY A 29 -1.56 -10.07 7.47
N LEU A 30 -0.86 -11.21 7.60
CA LEU A 30 0.43 -11.44 6.94
C LEU A 30 0.30 -11.55 5.42
N ASP A 31 -0.69 -12.30 4.93
CA ASP A 31 -0.87 -12.51 3.49
C ASP A 31 -1.45 -11.26 2.83
N ASP A 32 -2.38 -10.55 3.49
CA ASP A 32 -2.85 -9.25 3.04
C ASP A 32 -1.69 -8.25 2.93
N SER A 33 -0.79 -8.21 3.91
CA SER A 33 0.40 -7.35 3.90
C SER A 33 1.35 -7.67 2.75
N LYS A 34 1.58 -8.96 2.43
CA LYS A 34 2.37 -9.38 1.27
C LYS A 34 1.74 -8.93 -0.04
N ASN A 35 0.42 -9.08 -0.19
CA ASN A 35 -0.29 -8.63 -1.39
C ASN A 35 -0.27 -7.11 -1.54
N ILE A 36 -0.42 -6.35 -0.45
CA ILE A 36 -0.27 -4.89 -0.45
C ILE A 36 1.16 -4.49 -0.86
N ALA A 37 2.19 -5.17 -0.35
CA ALA A 37 3.57 -4.91 -0.74
C ALA A 37 3.81 -5.17 -2.24
N ARG A 38 3.24 -6.24 -2.80
CA ARG A 38 3.31 -6.55 -4.24
C ARG A 38 2.67 -5.44 -5.09
N ILE A 39 1.51 -4.92 -4.67
CA ILE A 39 0.88 -3.77 -5.31
C ILE A 39 1.80 -2.55 -5.25
N ALA A 40 2.37 -2.23 -4.09
CA ALA A 40 3.26 -1.08 -3.92
C ALA A 40 4.47 -1.17 -4.86
N VAL A 41 5.11 -2.34 -4.94
CA VAL A 41 6.21 -2.63 -5.87
C VAL A 41 5.77 -2.40 -7.32
N ARG A 42 4.61 -2.91 -7.72
CA ARG A 42 4.10 -2.74 -9.09
C ARG A 42 3.87 -1.27 -9.45
N ILE A 43 3.33 -0.48 -8.52
CA ILE A 43 3.09 0.95 -8.69
C ILE A 43 4.42 1.73 -8.80
N MET A 44 5.40 1.39 -7.96
CA MET A 44 6.75 1.97 -8.02
C MET A 44 7.42 1.72 -9.38
N HIS A 45 7.38 0.48 -9.87
CA HIS A 45 7.93 0.13 -11.18
C HIS A 45 7.21 0.80 -12.35
N ALA A 46 5.90 1.07 -12.22
CA ALA A 46 5.14 1.79 -13.24
C ALA A 46 5.46 3.29 -13.29
N GLY A 47 6.41 3.79 -12.46
CA GLY A 47 6.70 5.21 -12.34
C GLY A 47 5.55 6.01 -11.74
N GLN A 48 4.61 5.32 -11.08
CA GLN A 48 3.40 5.88 -10.51
C GLN A 48 3.48 6.01 -8.98
N LEU A 49 4.69 6.01 -8.42
CA LEU A 49 4.87 6.50 -7.06
C LEU A 49 4.46 7.97 -7.07
N MET A 50 3.18 8.22 -6.75
CA MET A 50 2.64 9.55 -6.68
C MET A 50 3.33 10.20 -5.50
N THR A 51 4.30 11.05 -5.83
CA THR A 51 4.44 12.37 -5.21
C THR A 51 3.03 12.94 -5.17
N VAL A 52 2.31 12.71 -4.07
CA VAL A 52 1.27 13.65 -3.69
C VAL A 52 1.99 15.00 -3.74
N SER A 53 1.40 15.96 -4.44
CA SER A 53 1.88 17.33 -4.46
C SER A 53 1.70 17.95 -3.06
N SER A 54 2.36 17.40 -2.04
CA SER A 54 2.84 18.20 -0.94
C SER A 54 4.16 18.76 -1.43
N LEU A 55 4.23 20.08 -1.61
CA LEU A 55 5.51 20.79 -1.78
C LEU A 55 6.52 20.52 -0.64
N ALA A 56 6.08 19.82 0.41
CA ALA A 56 6.91 19.32 1.48
C ALA A 56 7.94 18.30 0.96
N PRO A 57 9.21 18.40 1.37
CA PRO A 57 10.21 17.36 1.17
C PRO A 57 9.73 16.00 1.68
N LEU A 58 10.22 14.93 1.04
CA LEU A 58 10.04 13.58 1.54
C LEU A 58 10.84 13.40 2.83
N GLU A 59 10.17 13.51 3.97
CA GLU A 59 10.74 13.23 5.29
C GLU A 59 10.52 11.75 5.68
N GLY A 60 11.52 11.17 6.33
CA GLY A 60 11.43 9.81 6.87
C GLY A 60 10.58 9.77 8.14
N ALA A 61 9.94 8.64 8.40
CA ALA A 61 9.39 8.39 9.74
C ALA A 61 10.53 8.36 10.78
N PRO A 62 10.32 8.89 12.00
CA PRO A 62 11.33 8.83 13.05
C PRO A 62 11.65 7.37 13.43
N ALA A 63 12.83 7.15 14.00
CA ALA A 63 13.21 5.84 14.51
C ALA A 63 12.16 5.34 15.52
N PRO A 64 11.71 4.08 15.43
CA PRO A 64 10.68 3.56 16.30
C PRO A 64 11.13 3.62 17.76
N GLN A 65 10.28 4.18 18.62
CA GLN A 65 10.46 4.19 20.07
C GLN A 65 9.34 3.36 20.69
N MET A 66 9.66 2.56 21.71
CA MET A 66 8.66 1.79 22.44
C MET A 66 7.77 2.75 23.25
N PRO A 67 6.44 2.78 23.03
CA PRO A 67 5.55 3.63 23.83
C PRO A 67 5.61 3.24 25.30
N ARG A 68 5.73 4.24 26.19
CA ARG A 68 5.62 4.01 27.63
C ARG A 68 4.16 3.88 28.03
N TYR A 69 3.89 2.99 28.99
CA TYR A 69 2.56 2.88 29.59
C TYR A 69 2.20 4.21 30.28
N ARG A 70 0.96 4.66 30.10
CA ARG A 70 0.43 5.86 30.74
C ARG A 70 -0.47 5.40 31.87
N ASN A 71 -0.03 5.65 33.12
CA ASN A 71 -0.81 5.32 34.33
C ASN A 71 -2.11 6.12 34.39
#